data_AF-A0A1M5E468-F1
#
_entry.id   AF-A0A1M5E468-F1
#
_cell.length_a   1.000
_cell.length_b   1.000
_cell.length_c   1.000
_cell.angle_alpha   90.00
_cell.angle_beta   90.00
_cell.angle_gamma   90.00
#
_symmetry.space_group_name_H-M   'P 1'
#
loop_
_entity.id
_entity.type
_entity.pdbx_description
1 polymer ?
#
loop_
_entity_poly.entity_id
_entity_poly.type
_entity_poly.pdbx_seq_one_letter_code
_entity_poly.pdbx_strand_id
1 'polypeptide(L)'
;MVENLDLVLQIIRVDLFIAFGLYTIVYLIISSFIKNEIINVIDETSNKIISFAGIVFLLIWISLLFKSYFESSEFEKSGMIQRMFGKYWFGYWLQPILWISLSQLLRLKKVRKQKILRIIFSIFFMVSIEQCIIILTSFERDYLPSSYSFNFTFIELIIGILTKICFFLVIVMLYFYLEKKLKSILNKT
;
A
#
# COMPACT_ATOMS: atom_id res chain seq x y z
N MET A 1 13.63 16.25 -9.95
CA MET A 1 12.94 16.48 -8.64
C MET A 1 11.53 15.86 -8.61
N VAL A 2 10.78 15.80 -9.71
CA VAL A 2 9.53 15.02 -9.82
C VAL A 2 9.79 13.52 -9.65
N GLU A 3 10.86 13.00 -10.28
CA GLU A 3 11.29 11.59 -10.15
C GLU A 3 11.50 11.15 -8.69
N ASN A 4 12.09 12.01 -7.86
CA ASN A 4 12.31 11.69 -6.45
C ASN A 4 10.99 11.52 -5.69
N LEU A 5 9.97 12.32 -6.00
CA LEU A 5 8.65 12.22 -5.36
C LEU A 5 7.90 10.98 -5.84
N ASP A 6 8.00 10.65 -7.13
CA ASP A 6 7.38 9.43 -7.68
C ASP A 6 8.02 8.16 -7.10
N LEU A 7 9.35 8.16 -6.94
CA LEU A 7 10.09 7.09 -6.26
C LEU A 7 9.60 6.93 -4.82
N VAL A 8 9.45 8.03 -4.06
CA VAL A 8 8.93 7.97 -2.69
C VAL A 8 7.50 7.42 -2.65
N LEU A 9 6.63 7.81 -3.58
CA LEU A 9 5.29 7.21 -3.69
C LEU A 9 5.37 5.72 -4.02
N GLN A 10 6.28 5.30 -4.89
CA GLN A 10 6.49 3.89 -5.21
C GLN A 10 6.91 3.09 -3.98
N ILE A 11 7.85 3.59 -3.18
CA ILE A 11 8.25 2.97 -1.90
C ILE A 11 7.04 2.85 -0.97
N ILE A 12 6.26 3.92 -0.78
CA ILE A 12 5.08 3.87 0.10
C ILE A 12 4.06 2.83 -0.41
N ARG A 13 3.84 2.75 -1.72
CA ARG A 13 2.92 1.77 -2.32
C ARG A 13 3.41 0.33 -2.12
N VAL A 14 4.66 0.05 -2.45
CA VAL A 14 5.19 -1.32 -2.48
C VAL A 14 5.58 -1.81 -1.09
N ASP A 15 6.30 -0.99 -0.33
CA ASP A 15 6.95 -1.41 0.92
C ASP A 15 6.08 -1.15 2.15
N LEU A 16 5.06 -0.29 2.04
CA LEU A 16 4.10 -0.07 3.12
C LEU A 16 2.75 -0.68 2.80
N PHE A 17 2.05 -0.24 1.74
CA PHE A 17 0.67 -0.70 1.49
C PHE A 17 0.60 -2.18 1.10
N ILE A 18 1.33 -2.61 0.06
CA ILE A 18 1.31 -4.02 -0.38
C ILE A 18 1.86 -4.92 0.73
N ALA A 19 2.96 -4.53 1.38
CA ALA A 19 3.54 -5.27 2.49
C ALA A 19 2.58 -5.41 3.68
N PHE A 20 1.82 -4.36 4.01
CA PHE A 20 0.79 -4.42 5.05
C PHE A 20 -0.37 -5.33 4.68
N GLY A 21 -0.79 -5.33 3.41
CA GLY A 21 -1.81 -6.26 2.91
C GLY A 21 -1.37 -7.71 3.12
N LEU A 22 -0.16 -8.04 2.68
CA LEU A 22 0.45 -9.37 2.88
C LEU A 22 0.57 -9.73 4.37
N TYR A 23 1.10 -8.80 5.18
CA TYR A 23 1.20 -8.97 6.63
C TYR A 23 -0.15 -9.24 7.27
N THR A 24 -1.20 -8.51 6.88
CA THR A 24 -2.54 -8.66 7.46
C THR A 24 -3.10 -10.06 7.23
N ILE A 25 -2.88 -10.65 6.06
CA ILE A 25 -3.28 -12.03 5.78
C ILE A 25 -2.55 -13.00 6.71
N VAL A 26 -1.23 -12.88 6.82
CA VAL A 26 -0.41 -13.71 7.71
C VAL A 26 -0.84 -13.56 9.17
N TYR A 27 -1.06 -12.34 9.63
CA TYR A 27 -1.56 -12.04 10.97
C TYR A 27 -2.91 -12.72 11.23
N LEU A 28 -3.86 -12.64 10.30
CA LEU A 28 -5.19 -13.22 10.48
C LEU A 28 -5.14 -14.74 10.57
N ILE A 29 -4.27 -15.39 9.79
CA ILE A 29 -4.03 -16.83 9.86
C ILE A 29 -3.44 -17.18 11.23
N ILE A 30 -2.34 -16.53 11.64
CA ILE A 30 -1.66 -16.80 12.91
C ILE A 30 -2.60 -16.54 14.11
N SER A 31 -3.33 -15.43 14.11
CA SER A 31 -4.29 -15.05 15.15
C SER A 31 -5.47 -16.02 15.26
N SER A 32 -5.73 -16.82 14.22
CA SER A 32 -6.72 -17.90 14.27
C SER A 32 -6.24 -19.11 15.09
N PHE A 33 -4.92 -19.36 15.13
CA PHE A 33 -4.34 -20.50 15.83
C PHE A 33 -3.69 -20.14 17.17
N ILE A 34 -3.08 -18.96 17.28
CA ILE A 34 -2.30 -18.52 18.43
C ILE A 34 -2.89 -17.22 18.99
N LYS A 35 -3.26 -17.25 20.27
CA LYS A 35 -3.76 -16.07 20.99
C LYS A 35 -2.66 -15.51 21.89
N ASN A 36 -1.82 -14.65 21.33
CA ASN A 36 -0.77 -13.95 22.08
C ASN A 36 -1.01 -12.44 22.09
N GLU A 37 -0.84 -11.81 23.26
CA GLU A 37 -1.00 -10.35 23.40
C GLU A 37 0.01 -9.56 22.56
N ILE A 38 1.24 -10.07 22.45
CA ILE A 38 2.32 -9.44 21.66
C ILE A 38 1.88 -9.28 20.19
N ILE A 39 1.23 -10.30 19.62
CA ILE A 39 0.78 -10.29 18.22
C ILE A 39 -0.29 -9.21 18.01
N ASN A 40 -1.21 -9.05 18.97
CA ASN A 40 -2.24 -8.01 18.94
C ASN A 40 -1.63 -6.60 19.06
N VAL A 41 -0.58 -6.43 19.88
CA VAL A 41 0.13 -5.15 20.02
C VAL A 41 0.87 -4.77 18.75
N ILE A 42 1.55 -5.73 18.10
CA ILE A 42 2.20 -5.52 16.80
C ILE A 42 1.16 -5.11 15.75
N ASP A 43 0.00 -5.77 15.73
CA ASP A 43 -1.07 -5.44 14.81
C ASP A 43 -1.66 -4.05 15.04
N GLU A 44 -1.93 -3.68 16.29
CA GLU A 44 -2.41 -2.34 16.60
C GLU A 44 -1.40 -1.26 16.17
N THR A 45 -0.11 -1.54 16.36
CA THR A 45 0.97 -0.65 15.93
C THR A 45 1.04 -0.56 14.41
N SER A 46 0.91 -1.69 13.70
CA SER A 46 0.91 -1.76 12.24
C SER A 46 -0.22 -0.94 11.63
N ASN A 47 -1.42 -1.04 12.19
CA ASN A 47 -2.58 -0.27 11.76
C ASN A 47 -2.38 1.25 11.95
N LYS A 48 -1.74 1.68 13.05
CA LYS A 48 -1.41 3.11 13.27
C LYS A 48 -0.44 3.63 12.23
N ILE A 49 0.63 2.87 11.95
CA ILE A 49 1.67 3.25 10.97
C ILE A 49 1.06 3.40 9.58
N ILE A 50 0.25 2.44 9.13
CA ILE A 50 -0.36 2.50 7.81
C ILE A 50 -1.37 3.64 7.70
N SER A 51 -2.10 3.91 8.77
CA SER A 51 -3.01 5.05 8.79
C SER A 51 -2.29 6.40 8.73
N PHE A 52 -1.09 6.48 9.29
CA PHE A 52 -0.22 7.65 9.15
C PHE A 52 0.40 7.73 7.75
N ALA A 53 0.94 6.62 7.24
CA ALA A 53 1.49 6.52 5.89
C ALA A 53 0.47 6.90 4.82
N GLY A 54 -0.81 6.60 5.03
CA GLY A 54 -1.90 7.05 4.17
C GLY A 54 -2.03 8.57 4.03
N ILE A 55 -1.81 9.32 5.11
CA ILE A 55 -1.80 10.79 5.06
C ILE A 55 -0.57 11.29 4.31
N VAL A 56 0.61 10.72 4.63
CA VAL A 56 1.86 11.07 3.94
C VAL A 56 1.74 10.82 2.44
N PHE A 57 1.20 9.67 2.06
CA PHE A 57 0.91 9.32 0.67
C PHE A 57 0.00 10.37 0.00
N LEU A 58 -1.10 10.76 0.65
CA LEU A 58 -2.01 11.80 0.11
C LEU A 58 -1.29 13.13 -0.12
N LEU A 59 -0.48 13.58 0.84
CA LEU A 59 0.24 14.86 0.74
C LEU A 59 1.27 14.84 -0.42
N ILE A 60 2.05 13.75 -0.52
CA ILE A 60 3.05 13.61 -1.58
C ILE A 60 2.37 13.47 -2.94
N TRP A 61 1.30 12.68 -3.02
CA TRP A 61 0.57 12.45 -4.26
C TRP A 61 -0.08 13.73 -4.78
N ILE A 62 -0.74 14.52 -3.92
CA ILE A 62 -1.27 15.83 -4.31
C ILE A 62 -0.15 16.77 -4.74
N SER A 63 0.96 16.82 -4.00
CA SER A 63 2.11 17.64 -4.36
C SER A 63 2.68 17.25 -5.73
N LEU A 64 2.73 15.95 -6.03
CA LEU A 64 3.17 15.43 -7.32
C LEU A 64 2.21 15.85 -8.43
N LEU A 65 0.89 15.77 -8.21
CA LEU A 65 -0.12 16.22 -9.18
C LEU A 65 0.05 17.69 -9.56
N PHE A 66 0.19 18.58 -8.56
CA PHE A 66 0.39 20.00 -8.84
C PHE A 66 1.70 20.24 -9.58
N LYS A 67 2.78 19.62 -9.10
CA LYS A 67 4.10 19.82 -9.69
C LYS A 67 4.18 19.32 -11.12
N SER A 68 3.65 18.12 -11.39
CA SER A 68 3.61 17.56 -12.73
C SER A 68 2.78 18.44 -13.65
N TYR A 69 1.66 18.98 -13.15
CA TYR A 69 0.85 19.92 -13.93
C TYR A 69 1.61 21.21 -14.26
N PHE A 70 2.34 21.81 -13.32
CA PHE A 70 3.06 23.06 -13.59
C PHE A 70 4.29 22.88 -14.48
N GLU A 71 5.05 21.80 -14.30
CA GLU A 71 6.30 21.52 -15.03
C GLU A 71 6.07 20.96 -16.45
N SER A 72 4.89 20.42 -16.74
CA SER A 72 4.57 19.86 -18.07
C SER A 72 4.44 20.92 -19.18
N SER A 73 4.83 20.52 -20.39
CA SER A 73 4.58 21.29 -21.62
C SER A 73 3.08 21.40 -21.93
N GLU A 74 2.64 22.35 -22.77
CA GLU A 74 1.22 22.51 -23.12
C GLU A 74 0.59 21.23 -23.70
N PHE A 75 1.35 20.51 -24.51
CA PHE A 75 0.92 19.23 -25.07
C PHE A 75 0.74 18.16 -23.96
N GLU A 76 1.71 18.04 -23.04
CA GLU A 76 1.62 17.10 -21.91
C GLU A 76 0.50 17.44 -20.93
N LYS A 77 0.28 18.73 -20.66
CA LYS A 77 -0.82 19.23 -19.83
C LYS A 77 -2.17 18.80 -20.40
N SER A 78 -2.36 18.91 -21.72
CA SER A 78 -3.60 18.47 -22.38
C SER A 78 -3.82 16.96 -22.21
N GLY A 79 -2.76 16.16 -22.34
CA GLY A 79 -2.78 14.72 -22.10
C GLY A 79 -3.06 14.36 -20.63
N MET A 80 -2.48 15.08 -19.67
CA MET A 80 -2.76 14.91 -18.24
C MET A 80 -4.21 15.24 -17.90
N ILE A 81 -4.74 16.36 -18.38
CA ILE A 81 -6.15 16.74 -18.18
C ILE A 81 -7.07 15.66 -18.76
N GLN A 82 -6.76 15.12 -19.93
CA GLN A 82 -7.53 14.03 -20.52
C GLN A 82 -7.45 12.73 -19.71
N ARG A 83 -6.32 12.44 -19.05
CA ARG A 83 -6.22 11.30 -18.11
C ARG A 83 -7.00 11.55 -16.82
N MET A 84 -6.97 12.78 -16.31
CA MET A 84 -7.63 13.17 -15.05
C MET A 84 -9.13 13.35 -15.18
N PHE A 85 -9.66 13.74 -16.35
CA PHE A 85 -11.08 14.09 -16.53
C PHE A 85 -11.72 13.51 -17.79
N GLY A 86 -10.95 12.80 -18.64
CA GLY A 86 -11.48 12.16 -19.84
C GLY A 86 -12.20 10.84 -19.55
N LYS A 87 -12.56 10.09 -20.59
CA LYS A 87 -13.41 8.88 -20.51
C LYS A 87 -12.96 7.83 -19.46
N TYR A 88 -11.65 7.74 -19.18
CA TYR A 88 -11.07 6.77 -18.25
C TYR A 88 -10.55 7.39 -16.94
N TRP A 89 -11.07 8.55 -16.56
CA TRP A 89 -10.63 9.27 -15.37
C TRP A 89 -10.70 8.44 -14.08
N PHE A 90 -11.71 7.58 -13.96
CA PHE A 90 -11.85 6.69 -12.80
C PHE A 90 -10.60 5.84 -12.58
N GLY A 91 -9.93 5.36 -13.63
CA GLY A 91 -8.71 4.57 -13.49
C GLY A 91 -7.56 5.35 -12.85
N TYR A 92 -7.51 6.67 -13.09
CA TYR A 92 -6.49 7.55 -12.53
C TYR A 92 -6.73 7.84 -11.04
N TRP A 93 -7.99 8.10 -10.66
CA TRP A 93 -8.33 8.56 -9.31
C TRP A 93 -8.67 7.44 -8.33
N LEU A 94 -9.28 6.35 -8.79
CA LEU A 94 -9.89 5.36 -7.91
C LEU A 94 -8.85 4.67 -7.04
N GLN A 95 -7.69 4.28 -7.60
CA GLN A 95 -6.69 3.54 -6.86
C GLN A 95 -6.04 4.36 -5.72
N PRO A 96 -5.51 5.58 -5.95
CA PRO A 96 -5.01 6.42 -4.86
C PRO A 96 -6.08 6.70 -3.79
N ILE A 97 -7.30 7.07 -4.22
CA ILE A 97 -8.41 7.38 -3.30
C ILE A 97 -8.78 6.17 -2.46
N LEU A 98 -8.79 4.97 -3.04
CA LEU A 98 -9.09 3.72 -2.35
C LEU A 98 -8.07 3.45 -1.26
N TRP A 99 -6.76 3.48 -1.57
CA TRP A 99 -5.72 3.26 -0.55
C TRP A 99 -5.75 4.28 0.57
N ILE A 100 -5.95 5.55 0.24
CA ILE A 100 -6.11 6.61 1.23
C ILE A 100 -7.33 6.32 2.11
N SER A 101 -8.50 6.07 1.53
CA SER A 101 -9.73 5.81 2.26
C SER A 101 -9.62 4.60 3.19
N LEU A 102 -9.08 3.49 2.69
CA LEU A 102 -8.86 2.28 3.48
C LEU A 102 -7.89 2.51 4.64
N SER A 103 -6.78 3.22 4.41
CA SER A 103 -5.81 3.55 5.46
C SER A 103 -6.41 4.41 6.57
N GLN A 104 -7.36 5.30 6.23
CA GLN A 104 -8.05 6.13 7.22
C GLN A 104 -9.13 5.35 7.98
N LEU A 105 -9.84 4.43 7.30
CA LEU A 105 -10.84 3.57 7.94
C LEU A 105 -10.23 2.66 9.02
N LEU A 106 -8.95 2.29 8.91
CA LEU A 106 -8.23 1.52 9.94
C LEU A 106 -8.10 2.26 11.30
N ARG A 107 -8.33 3.58 11.37
CA ARG A 107 -8.39 4.29 12.66
C ARG A 107 -9.57 3.84 13.51
N LEU A 108 -10.67 3.45 12.87
CA LEU A 108 -11.88 3.06 13.53
C LEU A 108 -11.72 1.69 14.18
N LYS A 109 -11.86 1.64 15.52
CA LYS A 109 -11.80 0.37 16.28
C LYS A 109 -12.83 -0.66 15.78
N LYS A 110 -13.99 -0.20 15.29
CA LYS A 110 -15.03 -1.08 14.72
C LYS A 110 -14.52 -1.84 13.49
N VAL A 111 -13.78 -1.18 12.62
CA VAL A 111 -13.22 -1.78 11.39
C VAL A 111 -12.11 -2.76 11.74
N ARG A 112 -11.19 -2.39 12.64
CA ARG A 112 -10.05 -3.25 13.04
C ARG A 112 -10.45 -4.56 13.73
N LYS A 113 -11.61 -4.57 14.41
CA LYS A 113 -12.12 -5.78 15.09
C LYS A 113 -12.75 -6.78 14.12
N GLN A 114 -13.20 -6.35 12.95
CA GLN A 114 -13.91 -7.20 11.99
C GLN A 114 -12.92 -7.92 11.07
N LYS A 115 -12.76 -9.24 11.25
CA LYS A 115 -11.82 -10.05 10.46
C LYS A 115 -12.12 -10.01 8.96
N ILE A 116 -13.39 -10.11 8.57
CA ILE A 116 -13.81 -10.12 7.15
C ILE A 116 -13.45 -8.80 6.47
N LEU A 117 -13.72 -7.65 7.12
CA LEU A 117 -13.35 -6.34 6.58
C LEU A 117 -11.84 -6.22 6.38
N ARG A 118 -11.05 -6.78 7.31
CA ARG A 118 -9.58 -6.76 7.19
C ARG A 118 -9.05 -7.58 6.02
N ILE A 119 -9.68 -8.73 5.72
CA ILE A 119 -9.32 -9.54 4.53
C ILE A 119 -9.61 -8.74 3.26
N ILE A 120 -10.79 -8.14 3.17
CA ILE A 120 -11.18 -7.30 2.03
C ILE A 120 -10.20 -6.14 1.86
N PHE A 121 -9.83 -5.47 2.95
CA PHE A 121 -8.89 -4.36 2.91
C PHE A 121 -7.49 -4.82 2.47
N SER A 122 -7.01 -5.97 2.96
CA SER A 122 -5.72 -6.51 2.53
C SER A 122 -5.66 -6.79 1.03
N ILE A 123 -6.76 -7.30 0.45
CA ILE A 123 -6.84 -7.54 -0.99
C ILE A 123 -6.75 -6.22 -1.75
N PHE A 124 -7.50 -5.19 -1.33
CA PHE A 124 -7.45 -3.88 -2.00
C PHE A 124 -6.11 -3.15 -1.84
N PHE A 125 -5.35 -3.41 -0.78
CA PHE A 125 -3.98 -2.88 -0.66
C PHE A 125 -2.98 -3.62 -1.55
N MET A 126 -3.16 -4.93 -1.75
CA MET A 126 -2.27 -5.74 -2.59
C MET A 126 -2.53 -5.57 -4.08
N VAL A 127 -3.81 -5.47 -4.45
CA VAL A 127 -4.23 -5.44 -5.84
C VAL A 127 -4.22 -4.00 -6.35
N SER A 128 -3.43 -3.74 -7.39
CA SER A 128 -3.58 -2.52 -8.17
C SER A 128 -4.70 -2.68 -9.20
N ILE A 129 -5.52 -1.64 -9.35
CA ILE A 129 -6.60 -1.62 -10.35
C ILE A 129 -6.01 -1.78 -11.75
N GLU A 130 -4.85 -1.19 -11.98
CA GLU A 130 -4.09 -1.33 -13.22
C GLU A 130 -3.73 -2.78 -13.52
N GLN A 131 -3.19 -3.54 -12.55
CA GLN A 131 -2.91 -4.97 -12.76
C GLN A 131 -4.19 -5.79 -12.95
N CYS A 132 -5.29 -5.45 -12.26
CA CYS A 132 -6.58 -6.08 -12.53
C CYS A 132 -7.07 -5.85 -13.96
N ILE A 133 -6.95 -4.62 -14.48
CA ILE A 133 -7.33 -4.31 -15.86
C ILE A 133 -6.44 -5.05 -16.85
N ILE A 134 -5.12 -5.11 -16.60
CA ILE A 134 -4.18 -5.88 -17.45
C ILE A 134 -4.56 -7.37 -17.45
N ILE A 135 -4.81 -7.96 -16.29
CA ILE A 135 -5.21 -9.37 -16.17
C ILE A 135 -6.55 -9.61 -16.89
N LEU A 136 -7.57 -8.79 -16.61
CA LEU A 136 -8.89 -8.90 -17.23
C LEU A 136 -8.84 -8.74 -18.76
N THR A 137 -8.09 -7.76 -19.27
CA THR A 137 -7.94 -7.55 -20.72
C THR A 137 -7.07 -8.61 -21.38
N SER A 138 -6.12 -9.22 -20.66
CA SER A 138 -5.35 -10.38 -21.14
C SER A 138 -6.18 -11.67 -21.22
N PHE A 139 -7.27 -11.79 -20.45
CA PHE A 139 -8.22 -12.91 -20.60
C PHE A 139 -9.14 -12.76 -21.82
N GLU A 140 -9.45 -11.51 -22.22
CA GLU A 140 -10.30 -11.25 -23.39
C GLU A 140 -9.53 -11.24 -24.71
N ARG A 141 -8.22 -10.98 -24.64
CA ARG A 141 -7.32 -11.09 -25.79
C ARG A 141 -6.31 -12.16 -25.48
N ASP A 142 -6.53 -13.36 -26.00
CA ASP A 142 -5.57 -14.46 -26.05
C ASP A 142 -4.28 -14.01 -26.78
N TYR A 143 -3.48 -13.18 -26.11
CA TYR A 143 -2.09 -12.99 -26.45
C TYR A 143 -1.36 -14.11 -25.74
N LEU A 144 -1.20 -15.24 -26.43
CA LEU A 144 -0.08 -16.12 -26.13
C LEU A 144 1.18 -15.25 -26.29
N PRO A 145 1.92 -14.92 -25.20
CA PRO A 145 3.21 -14.31 -25.35
C PRO A 145 4.12 -15.43 -25.84
N SER A 146 4.31 -15.50 -27.16
CA SER A 146 5.28 -16.38 -27.76
C SER A 146 6.67 -15.96 -27.24
N SER A 147 7.28 -16.88 -26.48
CA SER A 147 8.66 -16.81 -26.00
C SER A 147 9.01 -15.63 -25.07
N TYR A 148 8.45 -15.63 -23.86
CA TYR A 148 9.22 -15.20 -22.70
C TYR A 148 9.35 -16.43 -21.78
N SER A 149 10.53 -17.03 -21.72
CA SER A 149 10.83 -18.05 -20.72
C SER A 149 10.79 -17.38 -19.35
N PHE A 150 9.60 -17.33 -18.75
CA PHE A 150 9.36 -16.93 -17.37
C PHE A 150 10.03 -17.96 -16.45
N ASN A 151 11.35 -17.87 -16.31
CA ASN A 151 12.12 -18.60 -15.31
C ASN A 151 11.97 -17.90 -13.95
N PHE A 152 10.74 -17.60 -13.53
CA PHE A 152 10.49 -17.16 -12.17
C PHE A 152 10.44 -18.42 -11.31
N THR A 153 11.49 -18.65 -10.51
CA THR A 153 11.45 -19.82 -9.62
C THR A 153 10.48 -19.55 -8.48
N PHE A 154 9.69 -20.56 -8.08
CA PHE A 154 8.79 -20.45 -6.93
C PHE A 154 9.50 -19.92 -5.67
N ILE A 155 10.79 -20.22 -5.55
CA ILE A 155 11.67 -19.77 -4.47
C ILE A 155 11.84 -18.24 -4.49
N GLU A 156 12.09 -17.62 -5.64
CA GLU A 156 12.24 -16.16 -5.76
C GLU A 156 10.98 -15.41 -5.37
N LEU A 157 9.81 -15.95 -5.72
CA LEU A 157 8.52 -15.37 -5.34
C LEU A 157 8.33 -15.40 -3.81
N ILE A 158 8.61 -16.55 -3.19
CA ILE A 158 8.49 -16.71 -1.74
C ILE A 158 9.46 -15.77 -1.01
N ILE A 159 10.72 -15.70 -1.46
CA ILE A 159 11.73 -14.80 -0.89
C ILE A 159 11.30 -13.34 -1.04
N GLY A 160 10.76 -12.95 -2.19
CA GLY A 160 10.26 -11.59 -2.43
C GLY A 160 9.12 -11.21 -1.47
N ILE A 161 8.14 -12.09 -1.27
CA ILE A 161 7.04 -11.88 -0.33
C ILE A 161 7.58 -11.78 1.10
N LEU A 162 8.43 -12.72 1.51
CA LEU A 162 8.99 -12.76 2.86
C LEU A 162 9.82 -11.52 3.18
N THR A 163 10.63 -11.06 2.22
CA THR A 163 11.47 -9.87 2.37
C THR A 163 10.63 -8.63 2.60
N LYS A 164 9.53 -8.46 1.86
CA LYS A 164 8.60 -7.33 2.05
C LYS A 164 7.94 -7.34 3.42
N ILE A 165 7.44 -8.50 3.86
CA ILE A 165 6.83 -8.64 5.18
C ILE A 165 7.86 -8.35 6.28
N CYS A 166 9.08 -8.87 6.14
CA CYS A 166 10.17 -8.65 7.09
C CYS A 166 10.52 -7.16 7.19
N PHE A 167 10.71 -6.49 6.05
CA PHE A 167 10.99 -5.07 6.00
C PHE A 167 9.89 -4.24 6.68
N PHE A 168 8.63 -4.54 6.40
CA PHE A 168 7.50 -3.87 7.06
C PHE A 168 7.49 -4.10 8.58
N LEU A 169 7.73 -5.32 9.05
CA LEU A 169 7.80 -5.63 10.48
C LEU A 169 8.94 -4.90 11.19
N VAL A 170 10.09 -4.72 10.54
CA VAL A 170 11.20 -3.92 11.09
C VAL A 170 10.76 -2.48 11.34
N ILE A 171 10.03 -1.86 10.40
CA ILE A 171 9.48 -0.51 10.56
C ILE A 171 8.52 -0.45 11.76
N VAL A 172 7.65 -1.46 11.89
CA VAL A 172 6.70 -1.55 13.01
C VAL A 172 7.43 -1.65 14.36
N MET A 173 8.45 -2.49 14.45
CA MET A 173 9.23 -2.69 15.66
C MET A 173 10.02 -1.43 16.04
N LEU A 174 10.61 -0.74 15.06
CA LEU A 174 11.34 0.50 15.27
C LEU A 174 10.40 1.60 15.79
N TYR A 175 9.21 1.75 15.20
CA TYR A 175 8.20 2.68 15.69
C TYR A 175 7.74 2.34 17.11
N PHE A 176 7.49 1.07 17.41
CA PHE A 176 7.10 0.63 18.76
C PHE A 176 8.16 0.99 19.81
N TYR A 177 9.43 0.75 19.50
CA TYR A 177 10.55 1.11 20.37
C TYR A 177 10.63 2.63 20.60
N LEU A 178 10.50 3.42 19.53
CA LEU A 178 10.50 4.89 19.62
C LEU A 178 9.33 5.41 20.46
N GLU A 179 8.11 4.90 20.26
CA GLU A 179 6.93 5.28 21.03
C GLU A 179 7.13 5.01 22.53
N LYS A 180 7.69 3.84 22.88
CA LYS A 180 7.97 3.48 24.27
C LYS A 180 9.04 4.38 24.89
N LYS A 181 10.10 4.69 24.14
CA LYS A 181 11.18 5.59 24.61
C LYS A 181 10.66 7.02 24.82
N LEU A 182 9.85 7.54 23.89
CA LEU A 182 9.24 8.86 24.00
C LEU A 182 8.33 8.97 25.24
N LYS A 183 7.45 7.99 25.46
CA LYS A 183 6.59 7.94 26.66
C LYS A 183 7.39 7.89 27.96
N SER A 184 8.51 7.15 27.98
CA SER A 184 9.38 7.10 29.14
C SER A 184 10.07 8.44 29.45
N ILE A 185 10.34 9.26 28.44
CA ILE A 185 10.93 10.59 28.62
C ILE A 185 9.84 11.55 29.11
N LEU A 186 8.66 11.52 28.49
CA LEU A 186 7.55 12.42 28.82
C LEU A 186 6.98 12.18 30.22
N ASN A 187 7.01 10.94 30.73
CA ASN A 187 6.57 10.61 32.08
C ASN A 187 7.62 10.92 33.17
N LYS A 188 8.84 11.31 32.80
CA LYS A 188 9.90 11.73 33.73
C LYS A 188 9.96 13.25 33.94
N THR A 189 9.21 14.02 33.14
CA THR A 189 8.99 15.47 33.29
C THR A 189 7.63 15.72 33.91
#